data_AF-A0A952XTL0-F1
#
_entry.id   AF-A0A952XTL0-F1
#
_cell.length_a   1.000
_cell.length_b   1.000
_cell.length_c   1.000
_cell.angle_alpha   90.00
_cell.angle_beta   90.00
_cell.angle_gamma   90.00
#
_symmetry.space_group_name_H-M   'P 1'
#
loop_
_entity.id
_entity.type
_entity.pdbx_description
1 polymer ?
#
loop_
_entity_poly.entity_id
_entity_poly.type
_entity_poly.pdbx_seq_one_letter_code
_entity_poly.pdbx_strand_id
1 'polypeptide(L)'
;MGASIDYYFISASPFAYLGHQAFHSIAARRGTTIRYRPMKMLEVWEVSGSVPVAQRSPTRQRYRAIELQRLAEFRDLRLNLSPKHVPVDPTLADRTVIALVEAGADPAGFLWQVHQGVWALDHDIADRKTLATYLSEEGHDAEAALTFAESPAAAAIHDANTKDAIAADVIGAPAYVLNGEPFWGQDRLDHLDYALASARPPFRPQ
;
A
#
# COMPACT_ATOMS: atom_id res chain seq x y z
N MET A 1 -7.01 -23.71 -8.14
CA MET A 1 -7.05 -22.23 -8.18
C MET A 1 -6.02 -21.74 -7.19
N GLY A 2 -5.07 -20.90 -7.62
CA GLY A 2 -4.03 -20.37 -6.73
C GLY A 2 -4.65 -19.52 -5.62
N ALA A 3 -3.95 -19.40 -4.49
CA ALA A 3 -4.35 -18.46 -3.45
C ALA A 3 -4.30 -17.02 -3.99
N SER A 4 -5.08 -16.13 -3.40
CA SER A 4 -5.01 -14.68 -3.66
C SER A 4 -4.80 -13.93 -2.35
N ILE A 5 -4.03 -12.86 -2.38
CA ILE A 5 -3.79 -11.99 -1.22
C ILE A 5 -4.38 -10.61 -1.53
N ASP A 6 -5.24 -10.11 -0.65
CA ASP A 6 -5.62 -8.70 -0.70
C ASP A 6 -4.50 -7.84 -0.12
N TYR A 7 -4.00 -6.91 -0.90
CA TYR A 7 -2.97 -5.96 -0.49
C TYR A 7 -3.62 -4.61 -0.21
N TYR A 8 -3.82 -4.30 1.07
CA TYR A 8 -4.36 -3.03 1.54
C TYR A 8 -3.25 -2.05 1.88
N PHE A 9 -3.34 -0.84 1.33
CA PHE A 9 -2.31 0.18 1.53
C PHE A 9 -2.87 1.60 1.31
N ILE A 10 -2.02 2.57 1.64
CA ILE A 10 -2.08 3.92 1.07
C ILE A 10 -0.73 4.18 0.41
N SER A 11 -0.72 4.78 -0.77
CA SER A 11 0.50 5.03 -1.54
C SER A 11 1.52 5.90 -0.79
N ALA A 12 1.05 6.77 0.09
CA ALA A 12 1.89 7.59 0.97
C ALA A 12 2.48 6.83 2.17
N SER A 13 2.22 5.54 2.39
CA SER A 13 2.77 4.82 3.56
C SER A 13 4.25 4.43 3.36
N PRO A 14 5.16 4.81 4.27
CA PRO A 14 6.55 4.40 4.16
C PRO A 14 6.75 2.91 4.45
N PHE A 15 5.92 2.31 5.30
CA PHE A 15 6.01 0.88 5.54
C PHE A 15 5.48 0.08 4.36
N ALA A 16 4.59 0.65 3.54
CA ALA A 16 4.18 0.03 2.27
C ALA A 16 5.34 0.10 1.27
N TYR A 17 6.00 1.26 1.13
CA TYR A 17 7.24 1.39 0.35
C TYR A 17 8.29 0.33 0.74
N LEU A 18 8.64 0.25 2.02
CA LEU A 18 9.68 -0.65 2.53
C LEU A 18 9.30 -2.14 2.43
N GLY A 19 7.99 -2.45 2.33
CA GLY A 19 7.48 -3.82 2.20
C GLY A 19 7.18 -4.24 0.76
N HIS A 20 7.04 -3.31 -0.18
CA HIS A 20 6.47 -3.55 -1.51
C HIS A 20 7.22 -4.63 -2.29
N GLN A 21 8.53 -4.45 -2.49
CA GLN A 21 9.33 -5.41 -3.26
C GLN A 21 9.43 -6.78 -2.56
N ALA A 22 9.57 -6.80 -1.24
CA ALA A 22 9.63 -8.03 -0.46
C ALA A 22 8.33 -8.84 -0.59
N PHE A 23 7.18 -8.16 -0.53
CA PHE A 23 5.86 -8.77 -0.73
C PHE A 23 5.71 -9.36 -2.14
N HIS A 24 6.06 -8.60 -3.18
CA HIS A 24 5.97 -9.07 -4.57
C HIS A 24 6.89 -10.28 -4.81
N SER A 25 8.08 -10.29 -4.21
CA SER A 25 8.99 -11.44 -4.27
C SER A 25 8.37 -12.69 -3.62
N ILE A 26 7.68 -12.56 -2.49
CA ILE A 26 6.94 -13.67 -1.86
C ILE A 26 5.83 -14.17 -2.79
N ALA A 27 4.98 -13.26 -3.29
CA ALA A 27 3.87 -13.63 -4.16
C ALA A 27 4.34 -14.37 -5.42
N ALA A 28 5.41 -13.88 -6.06
CA ALA A 28 6.02 -14.53 -7.21
C ALA A 28 6.58 -15.93 -6.89
N ARG A 29 7.35 -16.07 -5.79
CA ARG A 29 7.88 -17.37 -5.36
C ARG A 29 6.79 -18.39 -5.02
N ARG A 30 5.64 -17.94 -4.55
CA ARG A 30 4.49 -18.79 -4.16
C ARG A 30 3.48 -19.00 -5.28
N GLY A 31 3.60 -18.31 -6.41
CA GLY A 31 2.61 -18.36 -7.49
C GLY A 31 1.24 -17.83 -7.07
N THR A 32 1.22 -16.82 -6.18
CA THR A 32 0.02 -16.25 -5.59
C THR A 32 -0.37 -14.94 -6.28
N THR A 33 -1.66 -14.76 -6.55
CA THR A 33 -2.17 -13.52 -7.15
C THR A 33 -2.32 -12.42 -6.09
N ILE A 34 -1.92 -11.19 -6.43
CA ILE A 34 -2.13 -10.01 -5.59
C ILE A 34 -3.39 -9.27 -6.06
N ARG A 35 -4.26 -8.89 -5.11
CA ARG A 35 -5.38 -7.97 -5.34
C ARG A 35 -5.07 -6.63 -4.68
N TYR A 36 -4.75 -5.62 -5.49
CA TYR A 36 -4.40 -4.28 -4.98
C TYR A 36 -5.66 -3.55 -4.52
N ARG A 37 -5.68 -3.17 -3.24
CA ARG A 37 -6.83 -2.52 -2.61
C ARG A 37 -6.39 -1.28 -1.84
N PRO A 38 -6.06 -0.19 -2.53
CA PRO A 38 -5.83 1.07 -1.85
C PRO A 38 -7.08 1.47 -1.05
N MET A 39 -6.88 2.06 0.11
CA MET A 39 -7.94 2.36 1.08
C MET A 39 -7.79 3.76 1.67
N LYS A 40 -8.80 4.26 2.38
CA LYS A 40 -8.74 5.54 3.07
C LYS A 40 -8.33 5.34 4.53
N MET A 41 -7.09 5.68 4.85
CA MET A 41 -6.51 5.42 6.18
C MET A 41 -7.23 6.16 7.31
N LEU A 42 -7.82 7.34 7.07
CA LEU A 42 -8.57 8.06 8.10
C LEU A 42 -9.76 7.24 8.60
N GLU A 43 -10.58 6.71 7.69
CA GLU A 43 -11.76 5.88 8.03
C GLU A 43 -11.34 4.57 8.75
N VAL A 44 -10.23 3.95 8.32
CA VAL A 44 -9.68 2.76 8.99
C VAL A 44 -9.19 3.09 10.42
N TRP A 45 -8.58 4.25 10.63
CA TRP A 45 -8.14 4.70 11.96
C TRP A 45 -9.31 5.00 12.89
N GLU A 46 -10.40 5.58 12.37
CA GLU A 46 -11.62 5.87 13.15
C GLU A 46 -12.21 4.59 13.78
N VAL A 47 -12.18 3.47 13.06
CA VAL A 47 -12.69 2.19 13.57
C VAL A 47 -11.67 1.45 14.44
N SER A 48 -10.39 1.43 14.04
CA SER A 48 -9.34 0.68 14.75
C SER A 48 -8.81 1.36 16.03
N GLY A 49 -9.20 2.61 16.30
CA GLY A 49 -8.72 3.38 17.45
C GLY A 49 -7.28 3.89 17.32
N SER A 50 -6.72 3.85 16.11
CA SER A 50 -5.43 4.44 15.80
C SER A 50 -5.54 5.94 15.51
N VAL A 51 -4.42 6.66 15.61
CA VAL A 51 -4.37 8.10 15.30
C VAL A 51 -3.28 8.43 14.27
N PRO A 52 -3.46 9.52 13.49
CA PRO A 52 -2.43 10.07 12.61
C PRO A 52 -1.10 10.27 13.32
N VAL A 53 0.01 10.16 12.59
CA VAL A 53 1.37 10.20 13.15
C VAL A 53 1.63 11.46 13.97
N ALA A 54 1.16 12.62 13.50
CA ALA A 54 1.34 13.91 14.18
C ALA A 54 0.65 13.98 15.55
N GLN A 55 -0.40 13.17 15.77
CA GLN A 55 -1.15 13.11 17.03
C GLN A 55 -0.59 12.05 17.99
N ARG A 56 0.37 11.22 17.56
CA ARG A 56 1.00 10.21 18.42
C ARG A 56 1.95 10.87 19.41
N SER A 57 2.20 10.22 20.54
CA SER A 57 3.18 10.70 21.52
C SER A 57 4.58 10.87 20.91
N PRO A 58 5.40 11.83 21.37
CA PRO A 58 6.75 12.03 20.85
C PRO A 58 7.62 10.76 20.88
N THR A 59 7.43 9.89 21.88
CA THR A 59 8.13 8.60 21.97
C THR A 59 7.79 7.67 20.80
N ARG A 60 6.51 7.58 20.41
CA ARG A 60 6.09 6.78 19.24
C ARG A 60 6.60 7.38 17.93
N GLN A 61 6.64 8.72 17.82
CA GLN A 61 7.19 9.39 16.63
C GLN A 61 8.69 9.12 16.46
N ARG A 62 9.48 9.25 17.55
CA ARG A 62 10.92 8.93 17.53
C ARG A 62 11.18 7.46 17.24
N TYR A 63 10.43 6.54 17.87
CA TYR A 63 10.55 5.11 17.60
C TYR A 63 10.29 4.79 16.13
N ARG A 64 9.22 5.36 15.55
CA ARG A 64 8.90 5.21 14.13
C ARG A 64 10.06 5.65 13.24
N ALA A 65 10.70 6.79 13.52
CA ALA A 65 11.83 7.27 12.72
C ALA A 65 13.05 6.33 12.78
N ILE A 66 13.31 5.71 13.93
CA ILE A 66 14.35 4.68 14.07
C ILE A 66 13.98 3.44 13.26
N GLU A 67 12.72 3.01 13.33
CA GLU A 67 12.26 1.81 12.61
C GLU A 67 12.36 1.99 11.08
N LEU A 68 12.00 3.17 10.58
CA LEU A 68 12.14 3.45 9.15
C LEU A 68 13.60 3.35 8.69
N GLN A 69 14.55 3.89 9.44
CA GLN A 69 15.98 3.77 9.14
C GLN A 69 16.45 2.32 9.14
N ARG A 70 16.11 1.58 10.20
CA ARG A 70 16.50 0.17 10.36
C ARG A 70 16.00 -0.68 9.21
N LEU A 71 14.75 -0.49 8.81
CA LEU A 71 14.14 -1.26 7.72
C LEU A 71 14.70 -0.86 6.36
N ALA A 72 14.95 0.42 6.13
CA ALA A 72 15.59 0.89 4.89
C ALA A 72 17.00 0.29 4.75
N GLU A 73 17.81 0.32 5.82
CA GLU A 73 19.13 -0.31 5.86
C GLU A 73 19.05 -1.82 5.63
N PHE A 74 18.15 -2.52 6.36
CA PHE A 74 17.97 -3.96 6.24
C PHE A 74 17.54 -4.41 4.84
N ARG A 75 16.78 -3.58 4.12
CA ARG A 75 16.27 -3.87 2.78
C ARG A 75 17.12 -3.27 1.65
N ASP A 76 18.23 -2.60 1.98
CA ASP A 76 19.06 -1.86 1.03
C ASP A 76 18.25 -0.86 0.17
N LEU A 77 17.39 -0.10 0.83
CA LEU A 77 16.52 0.90 0.21
C LEU A 77 16.93 2.32 0.59
N ARG A 78 16.93 3.22 -0.39
CA ARG A 78 17.06 4.66 -0.11
C ARG A 78 15.83 5.15 0.64
N LEU A 79 16.05 5.98 1.66
CA LEU A 79 14.98 6.59 2.44
C LEU A 79 15.31 8.05 2.78
N ASN A 80 14.37 8.94 2.48
CA ASN A 80 14.27 10.28 3.04
C ASN A 80 13.30 10.24 4.23
N LEU A 81 13.80 10.53 5.43
CA LEU A 81 12.98 10.54 6.67
C LEU A 81 12.04 11.74 6.76
N SER A 82 12.35 12.81 6.03
CA SER A 82 11.57 14.05 6.03
C SER A 82 11.30 14.49 4.59
N PRO A 83 10.50 13.74 3.81
CA PRO A 83 10.22 14.12 2.45
C PRO A 83 9.50 15.45 2.35
N LYS A 84 9.85 16.24 1.34
CA LYS A 84 9.39 17.62 1.15
C LYS A 84 7.86 17.77 1.14
N HIS A 85 7.16 16.80 0.56
CA HIS A 85 5.72 16.87 0.33
C HIS A 85 4.89 16.15 1.41
N VAL A 86 5.51 15.54 2.43
CA VAL A 86 4.77 14.78 3.46
C VAL A 86 4.29 15.71 4.59
N PRO A 87 3.01 15.64 5.00
CA PRO A 87 1.95 14.74 4.52
C PRO A 87 1.41 15.15 3.13
N VAL A 88 1.42 14.19 2.20
CA VAL A 88 0.90 14.33 0.84
C VAL A 88 -0.47 13.66 0.74
N ASP A 89 -1.38 14.21 -0.07
CA ASP A 89 -2.66 13.56 -0.39
C ASP A 89 -2.42 12.37 -1.35
N PRO A 90 -2.68 11.12 -0.93
CA PRO A 90 -2.47 9.95 -1.78
C PRO A 90 -3.63 9.68 -2.74
N THR A 91 -4.75 10.42 -2.65
CA THR A 91 -6.03 10.02 -3.26
C THR A 91 -5.93 9.79 -4.77
N LEU A 92 -5.29 10.69 -5.51
CA LEU A 92 -5.15 10.54 -6.96
C LEU A 92 -4.27 9.34 -7.32
N ALA A 93 -3.15 9.14 -6.62
CA ALA A 93 -2.26 8.00 -6.84
C ALA A 93 -2.94 6.66 -6.50
N ASP A 94 -3.66 6.60 -5.39
CA ASP A 94 -4.43 5.44 -4.95
C ASP A 94 -5.53 5.08 -5.96
N ARG A 95 -6.28 6.08 -6.46
CA ARG A 95 -7.28 5.86 -7.50
C ARG A 95 -6.69 5.53 -8.87
N THR A 96 -5.46 5.95 -9.13
CA THR A 96 -4.72 5.55 -10.33
C THR A 96 -4.37 4.06 -10.27
N VAL A 97 -4.01 3.52 -9.10
CA VAL A 97 -3.86 2.07 -8.94
C VAL A 97 -5.17 1.35 -9.23
N ILE A 98 -6.31 1.86 -8.75
CA ILE A 98 -7.64 1.32 -9.08
C ILE A 98 -7.87 1.34 -10.60
N ALA A 99 -7.58 2.45 -11.28
CA ALA A 99 -7.75 2.57 -12.73
C ALA A 99 -6.98 1.50 -13.50
N LEU A 100 -5.72 1.25 -13.11
CA LEU A 100 -4.90 0.20 -13.72
C LEU A 100 -5.49 -1.19 -13.52
N VAL A 101 -5.96 -1.51 -12.30
CA VAL A 101 -6.60 -2.79 -11.99
C VAL A 101 -7.88 -2.99 -12.81
N GLU A 102 -8.73 -1.97 -12.91
CA GLU A 102 -9.98 -2.04 -13.69
C GLU A 102 -9.72 -2.19 -15.20
N ALA A 103 -8.59 -1.66 -15.69
CA ALA A 103 -8.12 -1.87 -17.06
C ALA A 103 -7.48 -3.26 -17.29
N GLY A 104 -7.37 -4.09 -16.25
CA GLY A 104 -6.70 -5.39 -16.32
C GLY A 104 -5.18 -5.31 -16.40
N ALA A 105 -4.59 -4.16 -16.07
CA ALA A 105 -3.15 -3.95 -16.02
C ALA A 105 -2.57 -4.28 -14.63
N ASP A 106 -1.28 -4.61 -14.60
CA ASP A 106 -0.54 -4.78 -13.34
C ASP A 106 -0.06 -3.42 -12.81
N PRO A 107 -0.52 -2.95 -11.64
CA PRO A 107 -0.11 -1.67 -11.09
C PRO A 107 1.21 -1.70 -10.31
N ALA A 108 1.89 -2.85 -10.19
CA ALA A 108 3.03 -3.03 -9.30
C ALA A 108 4.18 -2.05 -9.55
N GLY A 109 4.53 -1.82 -10.83
CA GLY A 109 5.60 -0.92 -11.25
C GLY A 109 5.26 0.55 -10.97
N PHE A 110 4.06 0.98 -11.38
CA PHE A 110 3.55 2.32 -11.08
C PHE A 110 3.54 2.60 -9.57
N LEU A 111 3.01 1.69 -8.76
CA LEU A 111 2.95 1.84 -7.31
C LEU A 111 4.35 1.90 -6.68
N TRP A 112 5.32 1.16 -7.23
CA TRP A 112 6.72 1.23 -6.81
C TRP A 112 7.32 2.61 -7.05
N GLN A 113 7.07 3.20 -8.23
CA GLN A 113 7.52 4.57 -8.53
C GLN A 113 6.87 5.61 -7.63
N VAL A 114 5.56 5.48 -7.35
CA VAL A 114 4.84 6.36 -6.43
C VAL A 114 5.46 6.29 -5.02
N HIS A 115 5.70 5.09 -4.52
CA HIS A 115 6.32 4.89 -3.21
C HIS A 115 7.73 5.50 -3.12
N GLN A 116 8.59 5.26 -4.10
CA GLN A 116 9.92 5.86 -4.17
C GLN A 116 9.87 7.39 -4.34
N GLY A 117 8.94 7.87 -5.15
CA GLY A 117 8.70 9.29 -5.38
C GLY A 117 8.52 10.04 -4.06
N VAL A 118 7.65 9.52 -3.19
CA VAL A 118 7.46 10.09 -1.85
C VAL A 118 8.69 9.89 -0.97
N TRP A 119 9.14 8.64 -0.80
CA TRP A 119 10.01 8.29 0.33
C TRP A 119 11.50 8.30 0.01
N ALA A 120 11.91 8.53 -1.23
CA ALA A 120 13.32 8.56 -1.62
C ALA A 120 13.70 9.77 -2.50
N LEU A 121 12.75 10.30 -3.28
CA LEU A 121 13.03 11.24 -4.38
C LEU A 121 12.41 12.64 -4.24
N ASP A 122 11.62 12.90 -3.19
CA ASP A 122 10.93 14.19 -2.96
C ASP A 122 9.97 14.61 -4.09
N HIS A 123 9.38 13.65 -4.79
CA HIS A 123 8.36 13.92 -5.80
C HIS A 123 6.97 14.10 -5.17
N ASP A 124 6.15 14.95 -5.77
CA ASP A 124 4.77 15.20 -5.35
C ASP A 124 3.81 14.23 -6.04
N ILE A 125 3.23 13.28 -5.28
CA ILE A 125 2.28 12.30 -5.82
C ILE A 125 0.83 12.80 -5.85
N ALA A 126 0.57 14.01 -5.34
CA ALA A 126 -0.71 14.69 -5.55
C ALA A 126 -0.72 15.44 -6.90
N ASP A 127 0.45 15.66 -7.52
CA ASP A 127 0.55 16.25 -8.85
C ASP A 127 0.25 15.23 -9.95
N ARG A 128 -0.81 15.50 -10.71
CA ARG A 128 -1.22 14.72 -11.88
C ARG A 128 -0.08 14.54 -12.89
N LYS A 129 0.79 15.53 -13.07
CA LYS A 129 1.90 15.44 -14.04
C LYS A 129 2.96 14.43 -13.59
N THR A 130 3.26 14.37 -12.29
CA THR A 130 4.15 13.35 -11.72
C THR A 130 3.60 11.95 -12.02
N LEU A 131 2.32 11.73 -11.72
CA LEU A 131 1.69 10.42 -11.95
C LEU A 131 1.61 10.05 -13.43
N ALA A 132 1.34 11.02 -14.31
CA ALA A 132 1.35 10.81 -15.76
C ALA A 132 2.73 10.35 -16.28
N THR A 133 3.79 10.89 -15.70
CA THR A 133 5.17 10.50 -16.02
C THR A 133 5.41 9.04 -15.63
N TYR A 134 5.08 8.66 -14.39
CA TYR A 134 5.24 7.27 -13.93
C TYR A 134 4.42 6.28 -14.74
N LEU A 135 3.17 6.61 -15.07
CA LEU A 135 2.31 5.77 -15.92
C LEU A 135 2.95 5.55 -17.30
N SER A 136 3.49 6.60 -17.91
CA SER A 136 4.12 6.53 -19.23
C SER A 136 5.41 5.71 -19.20
N GLU A 137 6.22 5.85 -18.15
CA GLU A 137 7.46 5.07 -17.96
C GLU A 137 7.20 3.57 -17.77
N GLU A 138 6.06 3.21 -17.16
CA GLU A 138 5.59 1.83 -17.01
C GLU A 138 4.80 1.32 -18.23
N GLY A 139 4.65 2.15 -19.28
CA GLY A 139 4.00 1.78 -20.54
C GLY A 139 2.47 1.77 -20.50
N HIS A 140 1.86 2.44 -19.52
CA HIS A 140 0.41 2.59 -19.40
C HIS A 140 -0.09 3.83 -20.18
N ASP A 141 -1.38 3.81 -20.57
CA ASP A 141 -2.05 5.01 -21.08
C ASP A 141 -2.33 5.97 -19.91
N ALA A 142 -1.45 6.95 -19.76
CA ALA A 142 -1.48 7.89 -18.65
C ALA A 142 -2.78 8.69 -18.58
N GLU A 143 -3.30 9.14 -19.73
CA GLU A 143 -4.48 9.99 -19.76
C GLU A 143 -5.72 9.18 -19.44
N ALA A 144 -5.88 7.99 -20.05
CA ALA A 144 -7.01 7.12 -19.75
C ALA A 144 -7.05 6.73 -18.26
N ALA A 145 -5.92 6.36 -17.67
CA ALA A 145 -5.82 5.97 -16.27
C ALA A 145 -6.15 7.14 -15.32
N LEU A 146 -5.61 8.34 -15.58
CA LEU A 146 -5.85 9.51 -14.73
C LEU A 146 -7.29 10.03 -14.85
N THR A 147 -7.86 10.05 -16.06
CA THR A 147 -9.29 10.39 -16.24
C THR A 147 -10.19 9.43 -15.47
N PHE A 148 -9.90 8.12 -15.49
CA PHE A 148 -10.66 7.16 -14.68
C PHE A 148 -10.44 7.39 -13.18
N ALA A 149 -9.21 7.65 -12.74
CA ALA A 149 -8.88 7.90 -11.33
C ALA A 149 -9.62 9.11 -10.75
N GLU A 150 -9.90 10.12 -11.57
CA GLU A 150 -10.66 11.33 -11.22
C GLU A 150 -12.19 11.10 -11.23
N SER A 151 -12.65 9.94 -11.73
CA SER A 151 -14.07 9.66 -11.90
C SER A 151 -14.78 9.27 -10.59
N PRO A 152 -16.13 9.41 -10.53
CA PRO A 152 -16.94 8.87 -9.44
C PRO A 152 -16.83 7.34 -9.30
N ALA A 153 -16.54 6.61 -10.38
CA ALA A 153 -16.40 5.16 -10.33
C ALA A 153 -15.15 4.74 -9.54
N ALA A 154 -14.00 5.37 -9.80
CA ALA A 154 -12.79 5.13 -9.02
C ALA A 154 -12.97 5.51 -7.54
N ALA A 155 -13.69 6.61 -7.27
CA ALA A 155 -14.03 7.00 -5.90
C ALA A 155 -14.89 5.93 -5.19
N ALA A 156 -15.91 5.40 -5.87
CA ALA A 156 -16.77 4.34 -5.31
C ALA A 156 -16.00 3.04 -5.03
N ILE A 157 -15.05 2.66 -5.88
CA ILE A 157 -14.18 1.49 -5.65
C ILE A 157 -13.25 1.74 -4.46
N HIS A 158 -12.70 2.95 -4.32
CA HIS A 158 -11.87 3.33 -3.17
C HIS A 158 -12.65 3.24 -1.85
N ASP A 159 -13.92 3.66 -1.85
CA ASP A 159 -14.84 3.51 -0.72
C ASP A 159 -15.14 2.04 -0.41
N ALA A 160 -15.39 1.22 -1.44
CA ALA A 160 -15.63 -0.20 -1.28
C ALA A 160 -14.40 -0.93 -0.71
N ASN A 161 -13.20 -0.65 -1.23
CA ASN A 161 -11.95 -1.19 -0.68
C ASN A 161 -11.76 -0.82 0.79
N THR A 162 -12.12 0.40 1.17
CA THR A 162 -12.03 0.85 2.57
C THR A 162 -12.99 0.08 3.47
N LYS A 163 -14.24 -0.13 3.04
CA LYS A 163 -15.22 -0.96 3.76
C LYS A 163 -14.76 -2.41 3.88
N ASP A 164 -14.24 -2.98 2.80
CA ASP A 164 -13.70 -4.34 2.79
C ASP A 164 -12.50 -4.48 3.75
N ALA A 165 -11.61 -3.47 3.79
CA ALA A 165 -10.49 -3.44 4.71
C ALA A 165 -10.95 -3.48 6.17
N ILE A 166 -11.92 -2.63 6.53
CA ILE A 166 -12.51 -2.58 7.88
C ILE A 166 -13.19 -3.91 8.21
N ALA A 167 -13.96 -4.48 7.29
CA ALA A 167 -14.63 -5.77 7.48
C ALA A 167 -13.65 -6.95 7.63
N ALA A 168 -12.42 -6.81 7.12
CA ALA A 168 -11.33 -7.78 7.25
C ALA A 168 -10.41 -7.51 8.46
N ASP A 169 -10.84 -6.66 9.41
CA ASP A 169 -10.08 -6.27 10.60
C ASP A 169 -8.70 -5.65 10.28
N VAL A 170 -8.58 -4.96 9.14
CA VAL A 170 -7.36 -4.21 8.80
C VAL A 170 -7.28 -2.96 9.68
N ILE A 171 -6.15 -2.80 10.37
CA ILE A 171 -5.92 -1.70 11.32
C ILE A 171 -4.85 -0.69 10.86
N GLY A 172 -4.23 -0.91 9.70
CA GLY A 172 -3.22 -0.01 9.16
C GLY A 172 -2.65 -0.44 7.81
N ALA A 173 -1.73 0.37 7.29
CA ALA A 173 -1.10 0.15 5.98
C ALA A 173 0.43 -0.04 6.13
N PRO A 174 1.04 -1.04 5.46
CA PRO A 174 0.40 -2.04 4.60
C PRO A 174 -0.28 -3.14 5.44
N ALA A 175 -1.27 -3.80 4.86
CA ALA A 175 -1.86 -5.03 5.38
C ALA A 175 -2.04 -6.02 4.23
N TYR A 176 -1.85 -7.30 4.54
CA TYR A 176 -2.03 -8.40 3.59
C TYR A 176 -3.08 -9.33 4.16
N VAL A 177 -4.18 -9.60 3.44
CA VAL A 177 -5.22 -10.52 3.90
C VAL A 177 -5.18 -11.79 3.07
N LEU A 178 -4.99 -12.93 3.74
CA LEU A 178 -4.96 -14.25 3.15
C LEU A 178 -6.09 -15.09 3.75
N ASN A 179 -7.05 -15.51 2.92
CA ASN A 179 -8.20 -16.30 3.35
C ASN A 179 -8.96 -15.71 4.56
N GLY A 180 -9.01 -14.38 4.65
CA GLY A 180 -9.65 -13.64 5.74
C GLY A 180 -8.78 -13.40 6.98
N GLU A 181 -7.53 -13.89 7.04
CA GLU A 181 -6.58 -13.56 8.11
C GLU A 181 -5.77 -12.31 7.74
N PRO A 182 -5.82 -11.23 8.54
CA PRO A 182 -5.01 -10.03 8.31
C PRO A 182 -3.58 -10.16 8.86
N PHE A 183 -2.61 -9.78 8.03
CA PHE A 183 -1.20 -9.64 8.36
C PHE A 183 -0.84 -8.16 8.24
N TRP A 184 -0.87 -7.42 9.35
CA TRP A 184 -0.60 -6.00 9.36
C TRP A 184 0.89 -5.68 9.54
N GLY A 185 1.45 -4.92 8.60
CA GLY A 185 2.84 -4.45 8.61
C GLY A 185 3.76 -5.30 7.73
N GLN A 186 4.77 -4.65 7.15
CA GLN A 186 5.80 -5.32 6.34
C GLN A 186 6.63 -6.35 7.13
N ASP A 187 6.63 -6.22 8.46
CA ASP A 187 7.25 -7.13 9.43
C ASP A 187 6.44 -8.42 9.65
N ARG A 188 5.26 -8.55 9.03
CA ARG A 188 4.47 -9.79 9.00
C ARG A 188 4.64 -10.61 7.73
N LEU A 189 5.47 -10.15 6.79
CA LEU A 189 5.70 -10.87 5.53
C LEU A 189 6.24 -12.29 5.71
N ASP A 190 7.10 -12.55 6.70
CA ASP A 190 7.59 -13.91 6.98
C ASP A 190 6.48 -14.82 7.51
N HIS A 191 5.54 -14.27 8.28
CA HIS A 191 4.38 -15.02 8.79
C HIS A 191 3.38 -15.31 7.67
N LEU A 192 3.19 -14.36 6.77
CA LEU A 192 2.39 -14.53 5.55
C LEU A 192 3.01 -15.61 4.64
N ASP A 193 4.33 -15.55 4.42
CA ASP A 193 5.04 -16.54 3.62
C ASP A 193 4.94 -17.95 4.22
N TYR A 194 5.08 -18.05 5.55
CA TYR A 194 4.86 -19.30 6.27
C TYR A 194 3.41 -19.81 6.11
N ALA A 195 2.41 -18.94 6.19
CA ALA A 195 1.01 -19.32 6.00
C ALA A 195 0.74 -19.85 4.59
N LEU A 196 1.30 -19.20 3.57
CA LEU A 196 1.23 -19.66 2.18
C LEU A 196 1.93 -21.01 1.99
N ALA A 197 3.11 -21.19 2.59
CA ALA A 197 3.92 -22.40 2.45
C ALA A 197 3.27 -23.62 3.11
N SER A 198 2.72 -23.43 4.31
CA SER A 198 2.14 -24.50 5.12
C SER A 198 0.69 -24.81 4.75
N ALA A 199 0.02 -23.91 4.02
CA ALA A 199 -1.42 -23.96 3.75
C ALA A 199 -2.27 -24.12 5.03
N ARG A 200 -1.76 -23.62 6.16
CA ARG A 200 -2.49 -23.68 7.43
C ARG A 200 -3.84 -22.93 7.32
N PRO A 201 -4.89 -23.35 8.04
CA PRO A 201 -6.12 -22.58 8.14
C PRO A 201 -5.88 -21.16 8.69
N PRO A 202 -6.72 -20.17 8.29
CA PRO A 202 -6.62 -18.82 8.80
C PRO A 202 -7.00 -18.77 10.29
N PHE A 203 -6.30 -17.94 11.06
CA PHE A 203 -6.71 -17.63 12.43
C PHE A 203 -7.91 -16.68 12.43
N ARG A 204 -8.81 -16.88 13.41
CA ARG A 204 -10.00 -16.04 13.62
C ARG A 204 -10.11 -15.67 15.10
N PRO A 205 -10.61 -14.47 15.42
CA PRO A 205 -10.99 -14.14 16.79
C PRO A 205 -12.06 -15.12 17.29
N GLN A 206 -12.05 -15.42 18.60
CA GLN A 206 -13.04 -16.27 19.26
C GLN A 206 -14.33 -15.51 19.53
#